data_AF-A0A9W9P1W5-F1
#
_entry.id   AF-A0A9W9P1W5-F1
#
_cell.length_a   1.000
_cell.length_b   1.000
_cell.length_c   1.000
_cell.angle_alpha   90.00
_cell.angle_beta   90.00
_cell.angle_gamma   90.00
#
_symmetry.space_group_name_H-M   'P 1'
#
loop_
_entity.id
_entity.type
_entity.pdbx_description
1 polymer ?
#
loop_
_entity_poly.entity_id
_entity_poly.type
_entity_poly.pdbx_seq_one_letter_code
_entity_poly.pdbx_strand_id
1 'polypeptide(L)'
;MSSYGRPSDFSMSMRPSSTETMELREQVKNLEKQLLDRDKQLEEQSKILNDFQKTMEEIEGEDNFNIRTQLRERNERINQLTAEFDGHRADFRSTLDTLEIAASETERVYEQRLDELMQQNKELQDRGEDVEIVAQQLKQLEELVSELEEGLEDARRGEAEARAEVEFLRGEVERTKLELKKERDISAAALKDAQGGEGPKATQDLDQKDDEIRGLKAIIHSLSRGNPNAASLVEKGSTAGEQGEHVVQLEQRLQEAETNTERKDARIEELERELQDLRVASGSGNRDRSSTVTLSQPKQHKPSGSQGNTVAHQANHIHRLSDRTVVPNDWHDAPSEPRQHSRGLSNSSQRRLEPMPESERSSDDDALWCEICETGGHDILNCTSMFGSGKPASKPTDADKPAKQPTAPAAPEADESHSESGQKTGRDVVLEGLKGIGGLGSSMDPVAGKASGVIDDSKWCALCERDGHESIDCPFDE
;
A
#
# COMPACT_ATOMS: atom_id res chain seq x y z
N MET A 1 -136.79 -53.63 38.58
CA MET A 1 -136.75 -52.73 39.77
C MET A 1 -135.91 -51.54 39.36
N SER A 2 -136.35 -50.29 39.38
CA SER A 2 -137.68 -49.66 39.53
C SER A 2 -137.64 -48.33 38.74
N SER A 3 -138.68 -47.68 38.20
CA SER A 3 -140.15 -47.75 38.18
C SER A 3 -140.72 -46.39 38.61
N TYR A 4 -141.60 -45.79 37.79
CA TYR A 4 -142.25 -44.46 37.95
C TYR A 4 -141.28 -43.27 37.85
N GLY A 5 -141.63 -42.07 37.34
CA GLY A 5 -142.84 -41.49 36.70
C GLY A 5 -142.56 -39.98 36.45
N ARG A 6 -143.34 -39.12 35.78
CA ARG A 6 -144.62 -39.19 35.01
C ARG A 6 -144.64 -37.91 34.11
N PRO A 7 -145.22 -37.91 32.89
CA PRO A 7 -145.29 -36.70 32.05
C PRO A 7 -146.27 -35.64 32.60
N SER A 8 -146.07 -34.37 32.22
CA SER A 8 -147.02 -33.28 32.46
C SER A 8 -146.79 -32.09 31.52
N ASP A 9 -147.44 -32.07 30.36
CA ASP A 9 -147.61 -30.83 29.60
C ASP A 9 -148.63 -29.91 30.30
N PHE A 10 -148.31 -28.62 30.43
CA PHE A 10 -149.30 -27.57 30.27
C PHE A 10 -148.63 -26.27 29.77
N SER A 11 -149.27 -25.62 28.81
CA SER A 11 -148.85 -24.38 28.14
C SER A 11 -148.62 -23.21 29.12
N MET A 12 -147.87 -22.15 28.84
CA MET A 12 -147.99 -21.26 27.66
C MET A 12 -146.91 -20.14 27.72
N SER A 13 -146.69 -19.45 26.60
CA SER A 13 -146.13 -18.08 26.49
C SER A 13 -144.83 -17.72 27.27
N MET A 14 -143.69 -18.01 26.65
CA MET A 14 -142.78 -16.94 26.21
C MET A 14 -142.24 -17.32 24.82
N ARG A 15 -142.66 -16.60 23.78
CA ARG A 15 -141.85 -16.53 22.55
C ARG A 15 -140.75 -15.51 22.84
N PRO A 16 -139.45 -15.88 22.84
CA PRO A 16 -138.43 -14.86 22.64
C PRO A 16 -138.70 -14.19 21.29
N SER A 17 -138.53 -12.88 21.29
CA SER A 17 -138.54 -11.99 20.14
C SER A 17 -137.98 -12.67 18.89
N SER A 18 -138.79 -12.81 17.82
CA SER A 18 -138.30 -13.35 16.55
C SER A 18 -137.12 -12.51 16.01
N THR A 19 -137.13 -11.22 16.36
CA THR A 19 -136.06 -10.24 16.17
C THR A 19 -134.80 -10.56 16.99
N GLU A 20 -134.86 -10.80 18.30
CA GLU A 20 -133.65 -11.22 19.08
C GLU A 20 -133.05 -12.52 18.52
N THR A 21 -133.90 -13.50 18.16
CA THR A 21 -133.40 -14.77 17.58
C THR A 21 -132.82 -14.62 16.18
N MET A 22 -133.05 -13.48 15.51
CA MET A 22 -132.48 -13.12 14.21
C MET A 22 -131.21 -12.29 14.39
N GLU A 23 -131.21 -11.32 15.32
CA GLU A 23 -130.04 -10.54 15.74
C GLU A 23 -128.94 -11.45 16.30
N LEU A 24 -129.27 -12.45 17.13
CA LEU A 24 -128.30 -13.43 17.64
C LEU A 24 -127.72 -14.30 16.51
N ARG A 25 -128.51 -14.65 15.48
CA ARG A 25 -128.00 -15.36 14.29
C ARG A 25 -127.07 -14.47 13.45
N GLU A 26 -127.38 -13.18 13.34
CA GLU A 26 -126.54 -12.21 12.64
C GLU A 26 -125.24 -11.94 13.39
N GLN A 27 -125.28 -11.85 14.73
CA GLN A 27 -124.10 -11.79 15.59
C GLN A 27 -123.23 -13.05 15.48
N VAL A 28 -123.83 -14.24 15.55
CA VAL A 28 -123.11 -15.51 15.33
C VAL A 28 -122.44 -15.51 13.95
N LYS A 29 -123.18 -15.16 12.89
CA LYS A 29 -122.63 -15.09 11.51
C LYS A 29 -121.51 -14.04 11.35
N ASN A 30 -121.59 -12.93 12.07
CA ASN A 30 -120.54 -11.91 12.10
C ASN A 30 -119.30 -12.37 12.87
N LEU A 31 -119.47 -13.12 13.97
CA LEU A 31 -118.38 -13.74 14.71
C LEU A 31 -117.73 -14.90 13.93
N GLU A 32 -118.52 -15.74 13.26
CA GLU A 32 -118.04 -16.76 12.31
C GLU A 32 -117.20 -16.11 11.21
N LYS A 33 -117.67 -15.01 10.62
CA LYS A 33 -116.89 -14.25 9.64
C LYS A 33 -115.60 -13.68 10.24
N GLN A 34 -115.65 -13.09 11.44
CA GLN A 34 -114.46 -12.54 12.09
C GLN A 34 -113.43 -13.61 12.44
N LEU A 35 -113.86 -14.82 12.82
CA LEU A 35 -112.99 -15.98 12.97
C LEU A 35 -112.36 -16.37 11.63
N LEU A 36 -113.15 -16.48 10.55
CA LEU A 36 -112.64 -16.75 9.19
C LEU A 36 -111.61 -15.71 8.71
N ASP A 37 -111.88 -14.41 8.94
CA ASP A 37 -110.96 -13.31 8.63
C ASP A 37 -109.71 -13.33 9.54
N ARG A 38 -109.81 -13.81 10.79
CA ARG A 38 -108.67 -14.02 11.72
C ARG A 38 -107.83 -15.22 11.31
N ASP A 39 -108.44 -16.34 10.98
CA ASP A 39 -107.77 -17.58 10.55
C ASP A 39 -107.01 -17.33 9.24
N LYS A 40 -107.62 -16.61 8.28
CA LYS A 40 -106.95 -16.16 7.06
C LYS A 40 -105.76 -15.24 7.36
N GLN A 41 -105.88 -14.32 8.32
CA GLN A 41 -104.73 -13.50 8.75
C GLN A 41 -103.63 -14.32 9.42
N LEU A 42 -103.97 -15.37 10.16
CA LEU A 42 -103.00 -16.31 10.75
C LEU A 42 -102.33 -17.18 9.69
N GLU A 43 -103.05 -17.60 8.65
CA GLU A 43 -102.49 -18.33 7.50
C GLU A 43 -101.55 -17.42 6.68
N GLU A 44 -101.94 -16.17 6.42
CA GLU A 44 -101.08 -15.16 5.78
C GLU A 44 -99.83 -14.87 6.61
N GLN A 45 -99.95 -14.74 7.94
CA GLN A 45 -98.81 -14.55 8.86
C GLN A 45 -97.91 -15.79 8.92
N SER A 46 -98.48 -16.99 9.01
CA SER A 46 -97.74 -18.26 9.00
C SER A 46 -96.96 -18.44 7.70
N LYS A 47 -97.55 -18.07 6.56
CA LYS A 47 -96.86 -18.04 5.27
C LYS A 47 -95.70 -17.04 5.28
N ILE A 48 -95.93 -15.80 5.72
CA ILE A 48 -94.87 -14.78 5.82
C ILE A 48 -93.73 -15.25 6.72
N LEU A 49 -94.01 -15.93 7.83
CA LEU A 49 -93.00 -16.50 8.73
C LEU A 49 -92.21 -17.64 8.06
N ASN A 50 -92.86 -18.51 7.30
CA ASN A 50 -92.17 -19.55 6.51
C ASN A 50 -91.30 -18.94 5.39
N ASP A 51 -91.78 -17.90 4.72
CA ASP A 51 -91.01 -17.17 3.69
C ASP A 51 -89.79 -16.45 4.33
N PHE A 52 -89.93 -15.90 5.54
CA PHE A 52 -88.82 -15.34 6.32
C PHE A 52 -87.82 -16.39 6.83
N GLN A 53 -88.29 -17.54 7.33
CA GLN A 53 -87.41 -18.64 7.74
C GLN A 53 -86.62 -19.16 6.53
N LYS A 54 -87.28 -19.36 5.39
CA LYS A 54 -86.63 -19.81 4.16
C LYS A 54 -85.56 -18.82 3.68
N THR A 55 -85.84 -17.51 3.69
CA THR A 55 -84.83 -16.51 3.30
C THR A 55 -83.68 -16.40 4.31
N MET A 56 -83.92 -16.65 5.60
CA MET A 56 -82.86 -16.77 6.61
C MET A 56 -81.98 -18.00 6.35
N GLU A 57 -82.57 -19.17 6.08
CA GLU A 57 -81.85 -20.40 5.73
C GLU A 57 -81.05 -20.25 4.41
N GLU A 58 -81.58 -19.51 3.43
CA GLU A 58 -80.88 -19.20 2.18
C GLU A 58 -79.69 -18.26 2.41
N ILE A 59 -79.85 -17.16 3.16
CA ILE A 59 -78.76 -16.23 3.49
C ILE A 59 -77.67 -16.92 4.33
N GLU A 60 -78.04 -17.65 5.38
CA GLU A 60 -77.08 -18.39 6.20
C GLU A 60 -76.36 -19.47 5.38
N GLY A 61 -77.04 -20.12 4.44
CA GLY A 61 -76.46 -21.10 3.52
C GLY A 61 -75.45 -20.48 2.55
N GLU A 62 -75.82 -19.37 1.91
CA GLU A 62 -74.96 -18.64 0.97
C GLU A 62 -73.73 -18.03 1.66
N ASP A 63 -73.90 -17.37 2.81
CA ASP A 63 -72.77 -16.81 3.56
C ASP A 63 -71.83 -17.91 4.07
N ASN A 64 -72.34 -19.02 4.61
CA ASN A 64 -71.48 -20.15 5.00
C ASN A 64 -70.73 -20.76 3.80
N PHE A 65 -71.35 -20.83 2.62
CA PHE A 65 -70.68 -21.32 1.41
C PHE A 65 -69.61 -20.33 0.90
N ASN A 66 -69.92 -19.03 0.91
CA ASN A 66 -69.04 -17.95 0.49
C ASN A 66 -67.81 -17.86 1.41
N ILE A 67 -68.00 -17.83 2.72
CA ILE A 67 -66.92 -17.85 3.73
C ILE A 67 -66.03 -19.09 3.57
N ARG A 68 -66.61 -20.27 3.36
CA ARG A 68 -65.83 -21.51 3.11
C ARG A 68 -65.05 -21.47 1.80
N THR A 69 -65.55 -20.78 0.78
CA THR A 69 -64.87 -20.63 -0.52
C THR A 69 -63.72 -19.64 -0.40
N GLN A 70 -63.94 -18.46 0.19
CA GLN A 70 -62.89 -17.49 0.50
C GLN A 70 -61.80 -18.08 1.41
N LEU A 71 -62.15 -18.93 2.38
CA LEU A 71 -61.16 -19.65 3.21
C LEU A 71 -60.26 -20.59 2.38
N ARG A 72 -60.80 -21.26 1.35
CA ARG A 72 -59.98 -22.06 0.43
C ARG A 72 -59.06 -21.17 -0.41
N GLU A 73 -59.59 -20.13 -1.04
CA GLU A 73 -58.82 -19.18 -1.85
C GLU A 73 -57.69 -18.51 -1.04
N ARG A 74 -57.94 -18.17 0.23
CA ARG A 74 -56.93 -17.60 1.13
C ARG A 74 -55.88 -18.62 1.53
N ASN A 75 -56.25 -19.86 1.83
CA ASN A 75 -55.30 -20.94 2.10
C ASN A 75 -54.46 -21.29 0.86
N GLU A 76 -55.07 -21.32 -0.32
CA GLU A 76 -54.38 -21.55 -1.60
C GLU A 76 -53.40 -20.40 -1.90
N ARG A 77 -53.79 -19.15 -1.66
CA ARG A 77 -52.88 -17.99 -1.77
C ARG A 77 -51.75 -18.01 -0.75
N ILE A 78 -52.00 -18.49 0.48
CA ILE A 78 -50.94 -18.69 1.49
C ILE A 78 -49.97 -19.78 1.03
N ASN A 79 -50.47 -20.90 0.51
CA ASN A 79 -49.64 -21.98 -0.05
C ASN A 79 -48.82 -21.50 -1.24
N GLN A 80 -49.41 -20.72 -2.15
CA GLN A 80 -48.71 -20.11 -3.28
C GLN A 80 -47.59 -19.18 -2.80
N LEU A 81 -47.88 -18.23 -1.91
CA LEU A 81 -46.86 -17.30 -1.38
C LEU A 81 -45.76 -18.03 -0.60
N THR A 82 -46.08 -19.15 0.05
CA THR A 82 -45.09 -20.01 0.72
C THR A 82 -44.17 -20.70 -0.32
N ALA A 83 -44.74 -21.25 -1.39
CA ALA A 83 -43.98 -21.87 -2.47
C ALA A 83 -43.11 -20.87 -3.25
N GLU A 84 -43.61 -19.65 -3.50
CA GLU A 84 -42.85 -18.54 -4.09
C GLU A 84 -41.70 -18.11 -3.17
N PHE A 85 -41.93 -18.01 -1.86
CA PHE A 85 -40.90 -17.65 -0.88
C PHE A 85 -39.83 -18.74 -0.73
N ASP A 86 -40.19 -20.02 -0.67
CA ASP A 86 -39.22 -21.12 -0.63
C ASP A 86 -38.50 -21.30 -1.98
N GLY A 87 -39.13 -20.96 -3.10
CA GLY A 87 -38.48 -20.80 -4.40
C GLY A 87 -37.38 -19.74 -4.36
N HIS A 88 -37.71 -18.50 -3.96
CA HIS A 88 -36.71 -17.45 -3.80
C HIS A 88 -35.59 -17.84 -2.81
N ARG A 89 -35.89 -18.61 -1.75
CA ARG A 89 -34.87 -19.14 -0.83
C ARG A 89 -34.01 -20.25 -1.44
N ALA A 90 -34.45 -20.94 -2.49
CA ALA A 90 -33.59 -21.82 -3.27
C ALA A 90 -32.70 -20.99 -4.20
N ASP A 91 -33.25 -19.98 -4.88
CA ASP A 91 -32.51 -19.08 -5.76
C ASP A 91 -31.42 -18.29 -5.02
N PHE A 92 -31.72 -17.76 -3.83
CA PHE A 92 -30.74 -17.07 -2.97
C PHE A 92 -29.62 -18.00 -2.46
N ARG A 93 -29.86 -19.31 -2.34
CA ARG A 93 -28.79 -20.28 -2.06
C ARG A 93 -27.98 -20.57 -3.31
N SER A 94 -28.62 -20.88 -4.44
CA SER A 94 -27.93 -21.14 -5.72
C SER A 94 -27.02 -19.97 -6.14
N THR A 95 -27.46 -18.72 -5.89
CA THR A 95 -26.65 -17.52 -6.13
C THR A 95 -25.55 -17.31 -5.09
N LEU A 96 -25.76 -17.64 -3.81
CA LEU A 96 -24.70 -17.68 -2.79
C LEU A 96 -23.63 -18.72 -3.18
N ASP A 97 -24.03 -19.95 -3.47
CA ASP A 97 -23.15 -21.06 -3.88
C ASP A 97 -22.34 -20.68 -5.14
N THR A 98 -22.98 -19.99 -6.10
CA THR A 98 -22.30 -19.48 -7.31
C THR A 98 -21.27 -18.40 -6.98
N LEU A 99 -21.56 -17.50 -6.03
CA LEU A 99 -20.63 -16.46 -5.59
C LEU A 99 -19.48 -17.03 -4.74
N GLU A 100 -19.72 -18.05 -3.94
CA GLU A 100 -18.69 -18.77 -3.16
C GLU A 100 -17.72 -19.51 -4.10
N ILE A 101 -18.24 -20.22 -5.10
CA ILE A 101 -17.42 -20.83 -6.16
C ILE A 101 -16.62 -19.76 -6.91
N ALA A 102 -17.25 -18.66 -7.33
CA ALA A 102 -16.56 -17.59 -8.04
C ALA A 102 -15.45 -16.92 -7.20
N ALA A 103 -15.68 -16.72 -5.91
CA ALA A 103 -14.66 -16.20 -4.99
C ALA A 103 -13.49 -17.18 -4.82
N SER A 104 -13.77 -18.48 -4.67
CA SER A 104 -12.71 -19.49 -4.55
C SER A 104 -11.87 -19.64 -5.82
N GLU A 105 -12.47 -19.46 -7.01
CA GLU A 105 -11.73 -19.48 -8.28
C GLU A 105 -10.91 -18.19 -8.47
N THR A 106 -11.38 -17.01 -8.04
CA THR A 106 -10.54 -15.80 -8.08
C THR A 106 -9.38 -15.88 -7.09
N GLU A 107 -9.59 -16.36 -5.87
CA GLU A 107 -8.54 -16.65 -4.88
C GLU A 107 -7.47 -17.58 -5.49
N ARG A 108 -7.90 -18.74 -6.01
CA ARG A 108 -7.05 -19.72 -6.70
C ARG A 108 -6.27 -19.14 -7.90
N VAL A 109 -6.87 -18.24 -8.68
CA VAL A 109 -6.20 -17.56 -9.80
C VAL A 109 -5.16 -16.56 -9.30
N TYR A 110 -5.41 -15.84 -8.21
CA TYR A 110 -4.42 -14.96 -7.59
C TYR A 110 -3.27 -15.74 -6.94
N GLU A 111 -3.55 -16.89 -6.30
CA GLU A 111 -2.50 -17.80 -5.80
C GLU A 111 -1.61 -18.31 -6.95
N GLN A 112 -2.20 -18.85 -8.03
CA GLN A 112 -1.43 -19.29 -9.20
C GLN A 112 -0.60 -18.14 -9.78
N ARG A 113 -1.16 -16.92 -9.84
CA ARG A 113 -0.44 -15.76 -10.37
C ARG A 113 0.71 -15.31 -9.45
N LEU A 114 0.57 -15.48 -8.14
CA LEU A 114 1.63 -15.23 -7.18
C LEU A 114 2.78 -16.25 -7.34
N ASP A 115 2.45 -17.54 -7.47
CA ASP A 115 3.41 -18.61 -7.75
C ASP A 115 4.16 -18.39 -9.08
N GLU A 116 3.46 -18.02 -10.15
CA GLU A 116 4.05 -17.64 -11.45
C GLU A 116 5.06 -16.49 -11.30
N LEU A 117 4.71 -15.45 -10.55
CA LEU A 117 5.58 -14.28 -10.34
C LEU A 117 6.76 -14.60 -9.42
N MET A 118 6.57 -15.45 -8.40
CA MET A 118 7.66 -15.94 -7.54
C MET A 118 8.65 -16.80 -8.32
N GLN A 119 8.18 -17.70 -9.18
CA GLN A 119 9.00 -18.51 -10.07
C GLN A 119 9.77 -17.65 -11.08
N GLN A 120 9.11 -16.65 -11.69
CA GLN A 120 9.79 -15.68 -12.58
C GLN A 120 10.85 -14.85 -11.86
N ASN A 121 10.58 -14.40 -10.63
CA ASN A 121 11.54 -13.64 -9.84
C ASN A 121 12.76 -14.51 -9.50
N LYS A 122 12.56 -15.78 -9.15
CA LYS A 122 13.65 -16.74 -8.97
C LYS A 122 14.45 -16.95 -10.26
N GLU A 123 13.81 -17.18 -11.40
CA GLU A 123 14.53 -17.33 -12.68
C GLU A 123 15.33 -16.09 -13.09
N LEU A 124 14.93 -14.90 -12.64
CA LEU A 124 15.70 -13.67 -12.81
C LEU A 124 16.86 -13.55 -11.82
N GLN A 125 16.73 -14.08 -10.60
CA GLN A 125 17.82 -14.19 -9.62
C GLN A 125 18.88 -15.20 -10.08
N ASP A 126 18.47 -16.41 -10.48
CA ASP A 126 19.34 -17.46 -11.02
C ASP A 126 20.18 -16.93 -12.22
N ARG A 127 19.54 -16.17 -13.13
CA ARG A 127 20.24 -15.49 -14.26
C ARG A 127 21.10 -14.30 -13.82
N GLY A 128 20.80 -13.69 -12.68
CA GLY A 128 21.63 -12.65 -12.07
C GLY A 128 22.95 -13.23 -11.54
N GLU A 129 22.90 -14.41 -10.93
CA GLU A 129 24.09 -15.15 -10.49
C GLU A 129 24.98 -15.54 -11.68
N ASP A 130 24.40 -16.05 -12.78
CA ASP A 130 25.14 -16.31 -14.04
C ASP A 130 25.86 -15.06 -14.57
N VAL A 131 25.18 -13.90 -14.56
CA VAL A 131 25.77 -12.62 -15.02
C VAL A 131 26.86 -12.13 -14.07
N GLU A 132 26.70 -12.31 -12.75
CA GLU A 132 27.76 -11.96 -11.79
C GLU A 132 28.99 -12.86 -11.96
N ILE A 133 28.82 -14.17 -12.20
CA ILE A 133 29.91 -15.09 -12.51
C ILE A 133 30.67 -14.64 -13.77
N VAL A 134 29.97 -14.22 -14.83
CA VAL A 134 30.61 -13.67 -16.04
C VAL A 134 31.33 -12.34 -15.75
N ALA A 135 30.75 -11.46 -14.93
CA ALA A 135 31.41 -10.22 -14.53
C ALA A 135 32.69 -10.46 -13.70
N GLN A 136 32.68 -11.46 -12.81
CA GLN A 136 33.88 -11.87 -12.06
C GLN A 136 34.96 -12.46 -12.99
N GLN A 137 34.59 -13.25 -14.00
CA GLN A 137 35.52 -13.75 -15.01
C GLN A 137 36.10 -12.64 -15.89
N LEU A 138 35.28 -11.66 -16.31
CA LEU A 138 35.76 -10.48 -17.04
C LEU A 138 36.76 -9.68 -16.20
N LYS A 139 36.47 -9.44 -14.92
CA LYS A 139 37.40 -8.75 -14.02
C LYS A 139 38.75 -9.50 -13.88
N GLN A 140 38.74 -10.83 -13.79
CA GLN A 140 39.98 -11.64 -13.77
C GLN A 140 40.79 -11.51 -15.08
N LEU A 141 40.10 -11.36 -16.22
CA LEU A 141 40.77 -11.09 -17.50
C LEU A 141 41.29 -9.65 -17.59
N GLU A 142 40.59 -8.66 -17.04
CA GLU A 142 41.06 -7.28 -16.92
C GLU A 142 42.32 -7.19 -16.04
N GLU A 143 42.33 -7.91 -14.91
CA GLU A 143 43.47 -8.02 -14.00
C GLU A 143 44.69 -8.67 -14.70
N LEU A 144 44.50 -9.81 -15.37
CA LEU A 144 45.55 -10.45 -16.18
C LEU A 144 46.05 -9.59 -17.35
N VAL A 145 45.19 -8.79 -17.98
CA VAL A 145 45.61 -7.83 -19.02
C VAL A 145 46.45 -6.72 -18.39
N SER A 146 46.06 -6.21 -17.23
CA SER A 146 46.84 -5.19 -16.49
C SER A 146 48.22 -5.71 -16.09
N GLU A 147 48.33 -6.96 -15.59
CA GLU A 147 49.62 -7.60 -15.29
C GLU A 147 50.51 -7.74 -16.54
N LEU A 148 49.92 -8.10 -17.68
CA LEU A 148 50.64 -8.24 -18.95
C LEU A 148 51.05 -6.88 -19.55
N GLU A 149 50.26 -5.82 -19.33
CA GLU A 149 50.61 -4.45 -19.72
C GLU A 149 51.74 -3.89 -18.84
N GLU A 150 51.68 -4.07 -17.52
CA GLU A 150 52.78 -3.69 -16.60
C GLU A 150 54.08 -4.44 -16.95
N GLY A 151 54.01 -5.77 -17.15
CA GLY A 151 55.16 -6.57 -17.57
C GLY A 151 55.72 -6.18 -18.94
N LEU A 152 54.89 -5.67 -19.85
CA LEU A 152 55.32 -5.13 -21.14
C LEU A 152 55.96 -3.74 -21.01
N GLU A 153 55.47 -2.90 -20.10
CA GLU A 153 56.10 -1.60 -19.78
C GLU A 153 57.44 -1.78 -19.08
N ASP A 154 57.58 -2.72 -18.15
CA ASP A 154 58.86 -3.04 -17.51
C ASP A 154 59.84 -3.67 -18.50
N ALA A 155 59.39 -4.53 -19.42
CA ALA A 155 60.23 -5.02 -20.51
C ALA A 155 60.74 -3.88 -21.42
N ARG A 156 59.90 -2.89 -21.73
CA ARG A 156 60.30 -1.68 -22.49
C ARG A 156 61.25 -0.78 -21.68
N ARG A 157 61.04 -0.65 -20.37
CA ARG A 157 61.90 0.11 -19.45
C ARG A 157 63.29 -0.51 -19.37
N GLY A 158 63.37 -1.82 -19.11
CA GLY A 158 64.62 -2.58 -19.13
C GLY A 158 65.33 -2.55 -20.49
N GLU A 159 64.59 -2.55 -21.62
CA GLU A 159 65.20 -2.35 -22.94
C GLU A 159 65.79 -0.94 -23.08
N ALA A 160 65.08 0.11 -22.63
CA ALA A 160 65.56 1.48 -22.67
C ALA A 160 66.81 1.69 -21.78
N GLU A 161 66.83 1.08 -20.60
CA GLU A 161 67.98 1.10 -19.69
C GLU A 161 69.19 0.35 -20.30
N ALA A 162 68.99 -0.86 -20.85
CA ALA A 162 70.05 -1.60 -21.53
C ALA A 162 70.59 -0.87 -22.78
N ARG A 163 69.72 -0.18 -23.54
CA ARG A 163 70.13 0.70 -24.65
C ARG A 163 70.98 1.87 -24.15
N ALA A 164 70.57 2.52 -23.05
CA ALA A 164 71.32 3.62 -22.44
C ALA A 164 72.68 3.16 -21.89
N GLU A 165 72.78 1.96 -21.29
CA GLU A 165 74.04 1.37 -20.87
C GLU A 165 74.96 1.06 -22.07
N VAL A 166 74.41 0.52 -23.16
CA VAL A 166 75.18 0.30 -24.42
C VAL A 166 75.68 1.61 -25.02
N GLU A 167 74.88 2.69 -24.99
CA GLU A 167 75.33 4.03 -25.42
C GLU A 167 76.39 4.62 -24.48
N PHE A 168 76.27 4.44 -23.16
CA PHE A 168 77.27 4.85 -22.17
C PHE A 168 78.61 4.11 -22.38
N LEU A 169 78.58 2.77 -22.47
CA LEU A 169 79.75 1.93 -22.73
C LEU A 169 80.40 2.27 -24.09
N ARG A 170 79.60 2.59 -25.11
CA ARG A 170 80.12 3.12 -26.37
C ARG A 170 80.84 4.45 -26.17
N GLY A 171 80.27 5.36 -25.39
CA GLY A 171 80.93 6.60 -24.99
C GLY A 171 82.26 6.39 -24.26
N GLU A 172 82.37 5.33 -23.46
CA GLU A 172 83.62 4.92 -22.79
C GLU A 172 84.65 4.34 -23.75
N VAL A 173 84.22 3.49 -24.68
CA VAL A 173 85.10 2.97 -25.74
C VAL A 173 85.59 4.11 -26.65
N GLU A 174 84.75 5.11 -26.95
CA GLU A 174 85.17 6.27 -27.73
C GLU A 174 86.08 7.22 -26.94
N ARG A 175 85.84 7.45 -25.63
CA ARG A 175 86.75 8.21 -24.73
C ARG A 175 88.13 7.55 -24.61
N THR A 176 88.18 6.28 -24.20
CA THR A 176 89.44 5.53 -24.02
C THR A 176 90.23 5.40 -25.32
N LYS A 177 89.55 5.26 -26.47
CA LYS A 177 90.18 5.28 -27.80
C LYS A 177 90.76 6.65 -28.18
N LEU A 178 90.13 7.76 -27.77
CA LEU A 178 90.68 9.11 -27.95
C LEU A 178 91.87 9.37 -27.02
N GLU A 179 91.83 8.85 -25.80
CA GLU A 179 92.93 8.92 -24.83
C GLU A 179 94.14 8.11 -25.32
N LEU A 180 93.95 6.84 -25.71
CA LEU A 180 95.00 6.00 -26.32
C LEU A 180 95.55 6.63 -27.62
N LYS A 181 94.72 7.29 -28.42
CA LYS A 181 95.19 8.03 -29.59
C LYS A 181 96.04 9.24 -29.16
N LYS A 182 95.60 10.01 -28.18
CA LYS A 182 96.34 11.17 -27.64
C LYS A 182 97.68 10.74 -27.05
N GLU A 183 97.74 9.64 -26.30
CA GLU A 183 98.99 9.05 -25.80
C GLU A 183 99.90 8.57 -26.94
N ARG A 184 99.34 7.96 -27.99
CA ARG A 184 100.09 7.57 -29.19
C ARG A 184 100.63 8.78 -29.96
N ASP A 185 99.84 9.84 -30.10
CA ASP A 185 100.24 11.08 -30.78
C ASP A 185 101.28 11.85 -29.94
N ILE A 186 101.17 11.86 -28.60
CA ILE A 186 102.20 12.36 -27.68
C ILE A 186 103.47 11.52 -27.77
N SER A 187 103.37 10.19 -27.79
CA SER A 187 104.51 9.28 -27.92
C SER A 187 105.22 9.44 -29.26
N ALA A 188 104.44 9.63 -30.34
CA ALA A 188 104.97 9.92 -31.67
C ALA A 188 105.63 11.32 -31.74
N ALA A 189 105.07 12.32 -31.05
CA ALA A 189 105.69 13.63 -30.91
C ALA A 189 107.01 13.55 -30.11
N ALA A 190 107.03 12.83 -28.98
CA ALA A 190 108.24 12.62 -28.18
C ALA A 190 109.32 11.84 -28.95
N LEU A 191 108.95 10.83 -29.74
CA LEU A 191 109.87 10.14 -30.67
C LEU A 191 110.40 11.07 -31.78
N LYS A 192 109.59 12.04 -32.23
CA LYS A 192 109.98 13.02 -33.25
C LYS A 192 110.89 14.13 -32.69
N ASP A 193 110.65 14.59 -31.47
CA ASP A 193 111.57 15.49 -30.74
C ASP A 193 112.89 14.78 -30.41
N ALA A 194 112.84 13.49 -30.05
CA ALA A 194 114.03 12.66 -29.87
C ALA A 194 114.81 12.42 -31.19
N GLN A 195 114.17 12.53 -32.35
CA GLN A 195 114.82 12.61 -33.67
C GLN A 195 115.29 14.03 -34.04
N GLY A 196 115.00 15.04 -33.22
CA GLY A 196 115.31 16.45 -33.47
C GLY A 196 116.54 17.01 -32.73
N GLY A 197 117.04 16.34 -31.68
CA GLY A 197 118.22 16.83 -30.96
C GLY A 197 118.82 15.86 -29.93
N GLU A 198 120.10 15.52 -30.12
CA GLU A 198 120.92 14.89 -29.08
C GLU A 198 121.17 15.87 -27.93
N GLY A 199 121.00 15.42 -26.67
CA GLY A 199 121.14 16.28 -25.49
C GLY A 199 121.40 15.48 -24.20
N PRO A 200 122.55 15.65 -23.50
CA PRO A 200 122.95 14.78 -22.38
C PRO A 200 122.15 14.91 -21.07
N LYS A 201 120.96 15.51 -21.08
CA LYS A 201 120.17 15.79 -19.87
C LYS A 201 119.26 14.63 -19.44
N ALA A 202 118.79 13.82 -20.39
CA ALA A 202 117.86 12.72 -20.10
C ALA A 202 118.47 11.64 -19.18
N THR A 203 119.79 11.41 -19.27
CA THR A 203 120.50 10.48 -18.37
C THR A 203 120.60 11.01 -16.95
N GLN A 204 120.91 12.30 -16.77
CA GLN A 204 121.03 12.90 -15.44
C GLN A 204 119.69 12.95 -14.69
N ASP A 205 118.59 13.16 -15.43
CA ASP A 205 117.22 13.16 -14.89
C ASP A 205 116.74 11.73 -14.53
N LEU A 206 117.31 10.70 -15.16
CA LEU A 206 117.10 9.28 -14.81
C LEU A 206 117.92 8.88 -13.56
N ASP A 207 119.22 9.21 -13.51
CA ASP A 207 120.08 8.94 -12.35
C ASP A 207 119.49 9.57 -11.07
N GLN A 208 119.01 10.81 -11.16
CA GLN A 208 118.37 11.50 -10.03
C GLN A 208 117.07 10.82 -9.58
N LYS A 209 116.29 10.26 -10.52
CA LYS A 209 115.06 9.51 -10.20
C LYS A 209 115.35 8.12 -9.64
N ASP A 210 116.44 7.47 -10.05
CA ASP A 210 116.85 6.19 -9.47
C ASP A 210 117.32 6.36 -8.01
N ASP A 211 117.95 7.49 -7.67
CA ASP A 211 118.26 7.83 -6.28
C ASP A 211 117.04 8.30 -5.46
N GLU A 212 116.06 8.99 -6.06
CA GLU A 212 114.75 9.19 -5.41
C GLU A 212 114.03 7.84 -5.16
N ILE A 213 114.02 6.92 -6.13
CA ILE A 213 113.46 5.56 -5.97
C ILE A 213 114.23 4.76 -4.91
N ARG A 214 115.55 4.94 -4.80
CA ARG A 214 116.39 4.33 -3.74
C ARG A 214 116.02 4.90 -2.37
N GLY A 215 115.83 6.22 -2.27
CA GLY A 215 115.36 6.90 -1.05
C GLY A 215 113.96 6.49 -0.64
N LEU A 216 113.01 6.47 -1.58
CA LEU A 216 111.63 6.03 -1.36
C LEU A 216 111.57 4.54 -0.97
N LYS A 217 112.41 3.67 -1.55
CA LYS A 217 112.56 2.29 -1.07
C LYS A 217 113.07 2.22 0.38
N ALA A 218 114.02 3.06 0.78
CA ALA A 218 114.50 3.10 2.17
C ALA A 218 113.41 3.62 3.14
N ILE A 219 112.58 4.57 2.71
CA ILE A 219 111.43 5.08 3.47
C ILE A 219 110.34 4.00 3.59
N ILE A 220 109.95 3.35 2.49
CA ILE A 220 108.99 2.24 2.51
C ILE A 220 109.50 1.10 3.40
N HIS A 221 110.78 0.72 3.29
CA HIS A 221 111.34 -0.39 4.07
C HIS A 221 111.61 -0.04 5.56
N SER A 222 111.54 1.23 5.96
CA SER A 222 111.49 1.64 7.37
C SER A 222 110.05 1.75 7.89
N LEU A 223 109.09 2.18 7.06
CA LEU A 223 107.67 2.19 7.39
C LEU A 223 107.08 0.76 7.52
N SER A 224 107.45 -0.17 6.63
CA SER A 224 106.96 -1.57 6.64
C SER A 224 107.46 -2.45 7.80
N ARG A 225 108.08 -1.87 8.83
CA ARG A 225 108.41 -2.56 10.10
C ARG A 225 107.78 -1.90 11.34
N GLY A 226 106.88 -0.92 11.17
CA GLY A 226 106.13 -0.28 12.24
C GLY A 226 104.74 -0.90 12.48
N ASN A 227 104.62 -1.67 13.56
CA ASN A 227 103.43 -2.16 14.28
C ASN A 227 102.01 -1.88 13.70
N PRO A 228 101.17 -2.91 13.44
CA PRO A 228 99.83 -2.72 12.89
C PRO A 228 98.79 -2.28 13.94
N ASN A 229 98.29 -1.04 13.84
CA ASN A 229 96.95 -0.70 14.33
C ASN A 229 96.35 0.49 13.56
N ALA A 230 95.33 0.23 12.74
CA ALA A 230 94.58 1.24 11.99
C ALA A 230 93.07 0.90 11.90
N ALA A 231 92.54 0.20 12.90
CA ALA A 231 91.11 -0.12 12.99
C ALA A 231 90.31 1.09 13.53
N SER A 232 90.20 2.15 12.74
CA SER A 232 89.45 3.36 13.11
C SER A 232 89.00 4.23 11.91
N LEU A 233 88.05 3.73 11.12
CA LEU A 233 87.21 4.61 10.29
C LEU A 233 85.83 4.01 10.02
N VAL A 234 84.97 4.02 11.05
CA VAL A 234 83.52 3.77 10.92
C VAL A 234 82.78 5.08 11.23
N GLU A 235 82.59 5.88 10.19
CA GLU A 235 81.59 6.93 10.06
C GLU A 235 80.42 6.33 9.23
N LYS A 236 79.13 6.68 9.40
CA LYS A 236 78.47 7.77 10.17
C LYS A 236 76.95 7.50 10.27
N GLY A 237 76.28 7.93 11.35
CA GLY A 237 74.80 8.00 11.45
C GLY A 237 74.11 6.64 11.76
N SER A 238 73.40 6.38 12.87
CA SER A 238 72.57 7.17 13.83
C SER A 238 71.07 7.21 13.54
N THR A 239 70.38 6.06 13.58
CA THR A 239 68.90 5.94 13.71
C THR A 239 68.44 4.80 14.64
N ALA A 240 69.35 4.16 15.40
CA ALA A 240 69.06 2.93 16.14
C ALA A 240 68.29 3.10 17.46
N GLY A 241 68.36 4.28 18.10
CA GLY A 241 67.66 4.54 19.37
C GLY A 241 66.16 4.74 19.20
N GLU A 242 65.78 5.67 18.31
CA GLU A 242 64.38 6.03 18.06
C GLU A 242 63.56 4.84 17.54
N GLN A 243 64.15 3.96 16.73
CA GLN A 243 63.46 2.74 16.28
C GLN A 243 63.20 1.74 17.42
N GLY A 244 64.07 1.65 18.43
CA GLY A 244 63.84 0.81 19.61
C GLY A 244 62.64 1.30 20.44
N GLU A 245 62.60 2.59 20.73
CA GLU A 245 61.47 3.20 21.46
C GLU A 245 60.17 3.17 20.63
N HIS A 246 60.25 3.35 19.31
CA HIS A 246 59.11 3.25 18.42
C HIS A 246 58.57 1.82 18.30
N VAL A 247 59.44 0.79 18.28
CA VAL A 247 59.02 -0.62 18.30
C VAL A 247 58.30 -0.95 19.61
N VAL A 248 58.85 -0.58 20.78
CA VAL A 248 58.16 -0.80 22.07
C VAL A 248 56.82 -0.06 22.13
N GLN A 249 56.73 1.14 21.54
CA GLN A 249 55.47 1.90 21.46
C GLN A 249 54.46 1.30 20.45
N LEU A 250 54.93 0.58 19.42
CA LEU A 250 54.08 -0.21 18.52
C LEU A 250 53.62 -1.52 19.18
N GLU A 251 54.50 -2.23 19.90
CA GLU A 251 54.17 -3.43 20.66
C GLU A 251 53.11 -3.14 21.74
N GLN A 252 53.25 -2.04 22.48
CA GLN A 252 52.23 -1.58 23.43
C GLN A 252 50.90 -1.29 22.72
N ARG A 253 50.91 -0.62 21.56
CA ARG A 253 49.69 -0.32 20.79
C ARG A 253 49.03 -1.58 20.21
N LEU A 254 49.82 -2.60 19.83
CA LEU A 254 49.31 -3.91 19.44
C LEU A 254 48.62 -4.59 20.63
N GLN A 255 49.26 -4.65 21.80
CA GLN A 255 48.66 -5.24 23.00
C GLN A 255 47.40 -4.49 23.48
N GLU A 256 47.37 -3.16 23.36
CA GLU A 256 46.17 -2.34 23.61
C GLU A 256 45.07 -2.61 22.57
N ALA A 257 45.42 -2.84 21.30
CA ALA A 257 44.47 -3.19 20.24
C ALA A 257 43.93 -4.63 20.39
N GLU A 258 44.77 -5.59 20.74
CA GLU A 258 44.42 -6.99 21.03
C GLU A 258 43.43 -7.05 22.19
N THR A 259 43.77 -6.50 23.36
CA THR A 259 42.84 -6.48 24.50
C THR A 259 41.59 -5.64 24.25
N ASN A 260 41.59 -4.70 23.30
CA ASN A 260 40.40 -3.97 22.85
C ASN A 260 39.57 -4.77 21.83
N THR A 261 40.14 -5.80 21.20
CA THR A 261 39.42 -6.75 20.35
C THR A 261 38.81 -7.84 21.23
N GLU A 262 39.57 -8.46 22.14
CA GLU A 262 39.07 -9.41 23.15
C GLU A 262 37.85 -8.87 23.93
N ARG A 263 37.88 -7.60 24.34
CA ARG A 263 36.75 -6.93 25.03
C ARG A 263 35.51 -6.73 24.15
N LYS A 264 35.67 -6.59 22.83
CA LYS A 264 34.54 -6.52 21.89
C LYS A 264 33.99 -7.91 21.62
N ASP A 265 34.86 -8.89 21.41
CA ASP A 265 34.47 -10.27 21.13
C ASP A 265 33.71 -10.85 22.31
N ALA A 266 34.20 -10.67 23.54
CA ALA A 266 33.47 -11.03 24.76
C ALA A 266 32.12 -10.32 24.89
N ARG A 267 32.00 -9.06 24.45
CA ARG A 267 30.72 -8.32 24.42
C ARG A 267 29.79 -8.76 23.28
N ILE A 268 30.34 -9.26 22.17
CA ILE A 268 29.59 -9.89 21.09
C ILE A 268 29.03 -11.23 21.58
N GLU A 269 29.84 -12.10 22.18
CA GLU A 269 29.34 -13.34 22.78
C GLU A 269 28.28 -13.12 23.88
N GLU A 270 28.38 -12.01 24.63
CA GLU A 270 27.35 -11.61 25.61
C GLU A 270 26.03 -11.24 24.91
N LEU A 271 26.08 -10.40 23.87
CA LEU A 271 24.92 -10.00 23.07
C LEU A 271 24.32 -11.17 22.26
N GLU A 272 25.15 -12.10 21.77
CA GLU A 272 24.69 -13.32 21.09
C GLU A 272 23.97 -14.26 22.06
N ARG A 273 24.44 -14.36 23.31
CA ARG A 273 23.71 -15.07 24.38
C ARG A 273 22.40 -14.37 24.73
N GLU A 274 22.39 -13.05 24.89
CA GLU A 274 21.13 -12.29 25.10
C GLU A 274 20.14 -12.49 23.94
N LEU A 275 20.60 -12.46 22.68
CA LEU A 275 19.76 -12.73 21.51
C LEU A 275 19.27 -14.19 21.45
N GLN A 276 20.10 -15.16 21.84
CA GLN A 276 19.71 -16.57 21.90
C GLN A 276 18.67 -16.81 23.00
N ASP A 277 18.86 -16.23 24.19
CA ASP A 277 17.89 -16.28 25.30
C ASP A 277 16.58 -15.58 24.93
N LEU A 278 16.62 -14.41 24.28
CA LEU A 278 15.42 -13.75 23.74
C LEU A 278 14.71 -14.61 22.69
N ARG A 279 15.46 -15.31 21.83
CA ARG A 279 14.89 -16.22 20.82
C ARG A 279 14.27 -17.46 21.43
N VAL A 280 14.83 -17.99 22.53
CA VAL A 280 14.28 -19.12 23.29
C VAL A 280 13.06 -18.68 24.12
N ALA A 281 13.12 -17.54 24.79
CA ALA A 281 12.01 -16.97 25.54
C ALA A 281 10.81 -16.65 24.63
N SER A 282 11.05 -16.01 23.49
CA SER A 282 10.04 -15.78 22.44
C SER A 282 9.58 -17.08 21.77
N GLY A 283 10.42 -18.11 21.74
CA GLY A 283 10.07 -19.43 21.20
C GLY A 283 9.17 -20.27 22.12
N SER A 284 9.11 -19.95 23.41
CA SER A 284 8.33 -20.68 24.42
C SER A 284 6.94 -20.08 24.70
N GLY A 285 6.59 -18.96 24.06
CA GLY A 285 5.32 -18.27 24.27
C GLY A 285 4.73 -17.72 22.98
N ASN A 286 3.57 -18.25 22.59
CA ASN A 286 2.74 -17.78 21.47
C ASN A 286 3.37 -17.91 20.06
N ARG A 287 3.28 -19.11 19.48
CA ARG A 287 3.37 -19.29 18.02
C ARG A 287 2.19 -18.57 17.36
N ASP A 288 2.42 -17.34 16.90
CA ASP A 288 1.72 -16.74 15.76
C ASP A 288 2.45 -15.45 15.31
N ARG A 289 2.28 -15.09 14.03
CA ARG A 289 2.87 -13.92 13.35
C ARG A 289 4.39 -13.99 13.13
N SER A 290 4.78 -14.73 12.09
CA SER A 290 6.05 -14.46 11.40
C SER A 290 5.95 -13.11 10.67
N SER A 291 6.77 -12.13 11.06
CA SER A 291 6.87 -10.83 10.39
C SER A 291 8.29 -10.59 9.91
N THR A 292 8.43 -10.15 8.66
CA THR A 292 9.71 -9.86 8.01
C THR A 292 10.50 -8.77 8.76
N VAL A 293 11.80 -9.01 8.95
CA VAL A 293 12.76 -8.00 9.42
C VAL A 293 13.83 -7.85 8.34
N THR A 294 13.76 -6.73 7.61
CA THR A 294 14.73 -6.37 6.58
C THR A 294 16.02 -5.84 7.22
N LEU A 295 17.13 -6.52 6.94
CA LEU A 295 18.45 -6.14 7.45
C LEU A 295 18.88 -4.81 6.81
N SER A 296 19.06 -3.76 7.61
CA SER A 296 19.45 -2.42 7.15
C SER A 296 20.71 -1.92 7.85
N GLN A 297 21.63 -1.34 7.07
CA GLN A 297 22.98 -0.99 7.52
C GLN A 297 23.01 0.28 8.38
N PRO A 298 23.83 0.34 9.44
CA PRO A 298 24.03 1.56 10.24
C PRO A 298 24.95 2.56 9.52
N LYS A 299 24.43 3.76 9.20
CA LYS A 299 25.27 4.89 8.77
C LYS A 299 25.98 5.56 9.95
N GLN A 300 27.21 6.00 9.71
CA GLN A 300 28.09 6.60 10.72
C GLN A 300 27.64 8.02 11.10
N HIS A 301 27.65 8.34 12.41
CA HIS A 301 27.85 9.71 12.91
C HIS A 301 28.71 9.69 14.18
N LYS A 302 29.55 10.72 14.36
CA LYS A 302 30.40 10.94 15.55
C LYS A 302 29.91 12.16 16.37
N PRO A 303 30.25 12.28 17.67
CA PRO A 303 29.46 13.03 18.65
C PRO A 303 30.06 14.38 19.08
N SER A 304 29.29 15.19 19.81
CA SER A 304 29.80 16.19 20.78
C SER A 304 28.74 16.72 21.77
N GLY A 305 28.85 16.33 23.05
CA GLY A 305 28.39 17.05 24.27
C GLY A 305 26.89 17.34 24.48
N SER A 306 26.43 17.71 25.69
CA SER A 306 26.92 17.40 27.05
C SER A 306 25.87 17.80 28.11
N GLN A 307 25.80 17.09 29.25
CA GLN A 307 24.91 17.36 30.42
C GLN A 307 23.40 17.10 30.15
N GLY A 308 22.58 16.63 31.10
CA GLY A 308 22.84 16.13 32.46
C GLY A 308 21.56 15.84 33.28
N ASN A 309 21.73 15.30 34.49
CA ASN A 309 20.76 15.33 35.62
C ASN A 309 19.54 14.34 35.65
N THR A 310 19.79 13.09 36.08
CA THR A 310 19.19 12.36 37.25
C THR A 310 17.68 12.38 37.61
N VAL A 311 17.27 11.31 38.34
CA VAL A 311 15.99 11.09 39.09
C VAL A 311 14.84 10.62 38.19
N ALA A 312 14.37 9.37 38.15
CA ALA A 312 14.27 8.24 39.12
C ALA A 312 13.13 8.36 40.16
N HIS A 313 12.01 7.65 39.94
CA HIS A 313 11.07 7.28 41.00
C HIS A 313 10.28 5.99 40.66
N GLN A 314 9.99 5.18 41.68
CA GLN A 314 9.17 3.97 41.62
C GLN A 314 7.83 4.20 42.36
N ALA A 315 6.72 3.71 41.80
CA ALA A 315 5.53 3.20 42.51
C ALA A 315 4.64 2.49 41.45
N ASN A 316 4.27 1.20 41.53
CA ASN A 316 3.58 0.44 42.59
C ASN A 316 2.15 0.91 42.89
N HIS A 317 1.16 0.23 42.31
CA HIS A 317 -0.15 0.03 42.93
C HIS A 317 -0.65 -1.41 42.71
N ILE A 318 -1.12 -2.06 43.78
CA ILE A 318 -1.55 -3.47 43.81
C ILE A 318 -2.93 -3.57 44.45
N HIS A 319 -3.90 -4.09 43.70
CA HIS A 319 -5.23 -4.58 44.12
C HIS A 319 -5.65 -5.61 43.03
N ARG A 320 -6.00 -6.89 43.25
CA ARG A 320 -6.67 -7.62 44.36
C ARG A 320 -8.01 -6.98 44.73
N LEU A 321 -9.17 -7.63 44.55
CA LEU A 321 -9.53 -9.07 44.70
C LEU A 321 -10.38 -9.57 43.49
N SER A 322 -10.34 -10.84 43.04
CA SER A 322 -11.09 -12.05 43.50
C SER A 322 -12.63 -11.96 43.33
N ASP A 323 -13.39 -12.98 42.90
CA ASP A 323 -13.10 -14.40 42.56
C ASP A 323 -14.13 -14.97 41.53
N ARG A 324 -13.84 -16.17 41.00
CA ARG A 324 -14.71 -17.18 40.33
C ARG A 324 -16.19 -16.89 40.00
N THR A 325 -16.56 -17.27 38.77
CA THR A 325 -17.31 -18.53 38.51
C THR A 325 -16.88 -19.18 37.20
N VAL A 326 -17.01 -20.51 37.11
CA VAL A 326 -16.83 -21.30 35.88
C VAL A 326 -18.17 -21.95 35.54
N VAL A 327 -18.56 -21.90 34.27
CA VAL A 327 -19.71 -22.65 33.72
C VAL A 327 -19.28 -23.27 32.38
N PRO A 328 -19.30 -24.62 32.24
CA PRO A 328 -19.03 -25.29 30.97
C PRO A 328 -20.13 -25.10 29.92
N ASN A 329 -19.87 -25.66 28.73
CA ASN A 329 -20.73 -25.61 27.54
C ASN A 329 -22.00 -26.47 27.66
N ASP A 330 -22.78 -26.47 26.58
CA ASP A 330 -23.95 -27.33 26.26
C ASP A 330 -25.27 -26.93 26.93
N TRP A 331 -26.28 -26.63 26.11
CA TRP A 331 -27.66 -27.19 26.16
C TRP A 331 -28.44 -26.75 24.90
N HIS A 332 -28.99 -27.72 24.18
CA HIS A 332 -29.83 -27.51 22.98
C HIS A 332 -31.34 -27.49 23.33
N ASP A 333 -32.11 -26.88 22.42
CA ASP A 333 -33.53 -27.11 22.10
C ASP A 333 -34.59 -27.20 23.22
N ALA A 334 -35.44 -26.16 23.29
CA ALA A 334 -36.90 -26.31 23.35
C ALA A 334 -37.62 -25.02 22.87
N PRO A 335 -38.68 -25.07 22.02
CA PRO A 335 -39.34 -23.88 21.50
C PRO A 335 -40.75 -23.60 22.10
N SER A 336 -41.09 -22.32 22.32
CA SER A 336 -42.41 -21.73 22.00
C SER A 336 -42.55 -20.25 22.43
N GLU A 337 -42.92 -19.37 21.50
CA GLU A 337 -44.01 -18.37 21.52
C GLU A 337 -44.61 -17.86 22.86
N PRO A 338 -45.21 -16.63 22.91
CA PRO A 338 -44.88 -15.41 22.17
C PRO A 338 -45.01 -14.08 22.98
N ARG A 339 -44.39 -12.97 22.52
CA ARG A 339 -45.08 -11.70 22.15
C ARG A 339 -44.16 -10.47 21.99
N GLN A 340 -44.19 -9.94 20.76
CA GLN A 340 -44.39 -8.52 20.38
C GLN A 340 -43.47 -7.37 20.88
N HIS A 341 -43.16 -6.49 19.91
CA HIS A 341 -42.90 -5.03 19.98
C HIS A 341 -41.45 -4.48 20.04
N SER A 342 -41.06 -3.88 18.89
CA SER A 342 -40.40 -2.57 18.74
C SER A 342 -38.87 -2.43 18.63
N ARG A 343 -38.42 -2.22 17.37
CA ARG A 343 -37.58 -1.10 16.85
C ARG A 343 -36.31 -0.64 17.62
N GLY A 344 -35.20 -0.57 16.87
CA GLY A 344 -33.95 0.15 17.23
C GLY A 344 -32.72 -0.69 16.85
N LEU A 345 -32.15 -0.63 15.64
CA LEU A 345 -31.38 0.43 14.95
C LEU A 345 -30.02 0.80 15.59
N SER A 346 -28.98 0.70 14.77
CA SER A 346 -27.58 1.17 14.89
C SER A 346 -26.73 0.59 16.04
N ASN A 347 -25.58 -0.06 15.83
CA ASN A 347 -24.41 0.17 14.94
C ASN A 347 -23.31 1.03 15.60
N SER A 348 -22.28 0.36 16.12
CA SER A 348 -20.92 0.85 16.44
C SER A 348 -20.12 -0.34 17.00
N SER A 349 -18.87 -0.63 16.62
CA SER A 349 -18.04 -0.05 15.55
C SER A 349 -17.00 -1.07 15.08
N GLN A 350 -16.93 -1.33 13.76
CA GLN A 350 -15.75 -1.98 13.16
C GLN A 350 -14.61 -0.95 13.06
N ARG A 351 -13.37 -1.39 13.30
CA ARG A 351 -12.19 -0.54 13.15
C ARG A 351 -11.82 -0.41 11.68
N ARG A 352 -11.83 0.82 11.17
CA ARG A 352 -11.30 1.21 9.85
C ARG A 352 -9.80 0.90 9.78
N LEU A 353 -9.36 0.28 8.68
CA LEU A 353 -7.94 0.14 8.33
C LEU A 353 -7.46 1.35 7.52
N GLU A 354 -6.16 1.63 7.54
CA GLU A 354 -5.58 2.78 6.82
C GLU A 354 -5.42 2.48 5.31
N PRO A 355 -5.63 3.47 4.42
CA PRO A 355 -5.20 3.39 3.02
C PRO A 355 -3.68 3.42 2.91
N MET A 356 -3.12 2.65 1.96
CA MET A 356 -1.70 2.76 1.60
C MET A 356 -1.43 4.02 0.76
N PRO A 357 -0.25 4.65 0.88
CA PRO A 357 0.17 5.69 -0.05
C PRO A 357 0.60 5.06 -1.39
N GLU A 358 -0.09 5.42 -2.47
CA GLU A 358 0.35 5.09 -3.82
C GLU A 358 1.56 5.96 -4.22
N SER A 359 2.44 5.42 -5.07
CA SER A 359 3.75 6.06 -5.35
C SER A 359 3.64 7.11 -6.46
N GLU A 360 3.98 8.36 -6.14
CA GLU A 360 4.06 9.47 -7.10
C GLU A 360 5.08 9.17 -8.21
N ARG A 361 4.60 8.80 -9.41
CA ARG A 361 5.42 8.75 -10.63
C ARG A 361 5.38 10.12 -11.29
N SER A 362 6.38 10.95 -10.98
CA SER A 362 6.43 12.34 -11.40
C SER A 362 6.70 12.53 -12.90
N SER A 363 6.01 13.52 -13.48
CA SER A 363 6.33 14.30 -14.68
C SER A 363 6.17 13.70 -16.10
N ASP A 364 5.40 14.45 -16.89
CA ASP A 364 5.67 14.82 -18.30
C ASP A 364 5.57 13.77 -19.42
N ASP A 365 4.38 13.17 -19.59
CA ASP A 365 3.73 13.12 -20.93
C ASP A 365 2.19 12.92 -20.78
N ASP A 366 1.44 14.01 -20.54
CA ASP A 366 0.01 13.99 -20.14
C ASP A 366 -0.97 13.77 -21.33
N ALA A 367 -0.67 12.76 -22.15
CA ALA A 367 -1.46 12.37 -23.30
C ALA A 367 -2.55 11.36 -22.92
N LEU A 368 -3.59 11.81 -22.19
CA LEU A 368 -4.76 11.00 -21.77
C LEU A 368 -5.21 10.04 -22.88
N TRP A 369 -4.99 8.74 -22.69
CA TRP A 369 -5.22 7.70 -23.68
C TRP A 369 -6.50 6.91 -23.37
N CYS A 370 -7.46 6.93 -24.30
CA CYS A 370 -8.71 6.21 -24.13
C CYS A 370 -8.63 4.80 -24.73
N GLU A 371 -8.58 3.79 -23.87
CA GLU A 371 -8.55 2.37 -24.29
C GLU A 371 -9.80 1.92 -25.08
N ILE A 372 -10.94 2.61 -24.91
CA ILE A 372 -12.20 2.25 -25.58
C ILE A 372 -12.17 2.56 -27.09
N CYS A 373 -11.37 3.53 -27.52
CA CYS A 373 -11.35 4.01 -28.91
C CYS A 373 -9.94 4.30 -29.44
N GLU A 374 -8.91 3.76 -28.77
CA GLU A 374 -7.49 3.75 -29.18
C GLU A 374 -6.99 5.13 -29.64
N THR A 375 -7.36 6.19 -28.92
CA THR A 375 -6.98 7.58 -29.25
C THR A 375 -6.63 8.41 -28.02
N GLY A 376 -5.57 9.21 -28.15
CA GLY A 376 -5.13 10.17 -27.14
C GLY A 376 -5.90 11.49 -27.15
N GLY A 377 -5.84 12.21 -26.04
CA GLY A 377 -6.48 13.51 -25.82
C GLY A 377 -7.79 13.47 -25.03
N HIS A 378 -8.19 12.30 -24.50
CA HIS A 378 -9.33 12.19 -23.57
C HIS A 378 -9.25 10.89 -22.75
N ASP A 379 -9.86 10.91 -21.57
CA ASP A 379 -10.03 9.73 -20.72
C ASP A 379 -11.23 8.86 -21.15
N ILE A 380 -11.24 7.60 -20.68
CA ILE A 380 -12.32 6.62 -20.71
C ILE A 380 -13.69 7.25 -20.38
N LEU A 381 -13.78 8.06 -19.33
CA LEU A 381 -15.04 8.69 -18.90
C LEU A 381 -15.53 9.78 -19.87
N ASN A 382 -14.62 10.37 -20.65
CA ASN A 382 -14.92 11.37 -21.68
C ASN A 382 -15.06 10.73 -23.08
N CYS A 383 -15.16 9.40 -23.18
CA CYS A 383 -15.21 8.68 -24.44
C CYS A 383 -16.56 8.81 -25.16
N THR A 384 -16.66 9.81 -26.04
CA THR A 384 -17.78 9.99 -26.98
C THR A 384 -18.07 8.73 -27.83
N SER A 385 -17.11 7.81 -27.98
CA SER A 385 -17.31 6.55 -28.72
C SER A 385 -18.17 5.51 -28.00
N MET A 386 -18.43 5.63 -26.68
CA MET A 386 -19.44 4.78 -26.01
C MET A 386 -20.87 5.27 -26.29
N PHE A 387 -21.07 6.58 -26.39
CA PHE A 387 -22.39 7.19 -26.64
C PHE A 387 -22.72 7.22 -28.14
N GLY A 388 -22.83 6.02 -28.70
CA GLY A 388 -22.86 5.77 -30.14
C GLY A 388 -23.94 6.50 -30.92
N SER A 389 -23.52 7.46 -31.75
CA SER A 389 -24.28 7.92 -32.92
C SER A 389 -23.72 7.27 -34.19
N GLY A 390 -24.60 6.75 -35.05
CA GLY A 390 -24.22 5.81 -36.12
C GLY A 390 -23.32 6.37 -37.23
N LYS A 391 -22.35 5.57 -37.68
CA LYS A 391 -21.57 5.79 -38.91
C LYS A 391 -22.49 5.78 -40.15
N PRO A 392 -22.12 6.50 -41.21
CA PRO A 392 -21.48 5.78 -42.33
C PRO A 392 -20.12 6.36 -42.71
N ALA A 393 -19.32 5.59 -43.45
CA ALA A 393 -17.94 5.92 -43.78
C ALA A 393 -17.74 6.35 -45.24
N SER A 394 -16.76 7.22 -45.47
CA SER A 394 -16.07 7.42 -46.76
C SER A 394 -14.62 7.89 -46.52
N LYS A 395 -13.81 7.98 -47.58
CA LYS A 395 -12.33 8.05 -47.54
C LYS A 395 -11.76 9.43 -48.01
N PRO A 396 -10.45 9.72 -47.84
CA PRO A 396 -9.94 11.08 -47.67
C PRO A 396 -9.52 11.81 -48.97
N THR A 397 -9.31 13.12 -48.85
CA THR A 397 -8.55 13.98 -49.78
C THR A 397 -7.81 15.09 -49.03
N ASP A 398 -6.67 15.51 -49.56
CA ASP A 398 -5.81 16.59 -49.03
C ASP A 398 -6.35 18.02 -49.21
N ALA A 399 -5.60 18.95 -48.59
CA ALA A 399 -5.24 20.29 -49.07
C ALA A 399 -5.94 21.55 -48.51
N ASP A 400 -5.06 22.41 -47.99
CA ASP A 400 -4.97 23.87 -48.13
C ASP A 400 -5.59 24.88 -47.13
N LYS A 401 -4.84 25.97 -47.00
CA LYS A 401 -5.08 27.24 -46.27
C LYS A 401 -5.52 28.33 -47.31
N PRO A 402 -5.70 29.65 -47.02
CA PRO A 402 -5.40 30.40 -45.79
C PRO A 402 -6.46 31.43 -45.26
N ALA A 403 -6.15 31.89 -44.05
CA ALA A 403 -6.66 33.01 -43.24
C ALA A 403 -7.16 34.33 -43.89
N LYS A 404 -7.96 35.09 -43.11
CA LYS A 404 -7.75 36.55 -42.85
C LYS A 404 -8.51 37.13 -41.64
N GLN A 405 -7.89 38.11 -40.97
CA GLN A 405 -8.43 39.09 -39.98
C GLN A 405 -9.02 40.34 -40.70
N PRO A 406 -9.45 41.46 -40.03
CA PRO A 406 -9.75 41.75 -38.61
C PRO A 406 -11.29 42.08 -38.42
N THR A 407 -11.90 42.90 -37.54
CA THR A 407 -11.57 44.11 -36.70
C THR A 407 -12.55 44.27 -35.51
N ALA A 408 -12.28 45.21 -34.58
CA ALA A 408 -13.20 45.83 -33.60
C ALA A 408 -13.51 47.31 -34.04
N PRO A 409 -14.10 48.29 -33.27
CA PRO A 409 -14.21 48.41 -31.80
C PRO A 409 -15.50 49.11 -31.23
N ALA A 410 -15.42 49.46 -29.92
CA ALA A 410 -16.13 50.53 -29.17
C ALA A 410 -17.46 50.22 -28.44
N ALA A 411 -17.60 50.84 -27.25
CA ALA A 411 -18.74 50.76 -26.30
C ALA A 411 -19.51 52.12 -26.27
N PRO A 412 -20.32 52.49 -25.22
CA PRO A 412 -19.68 53.03 -24.00
C PRO A 412 -20.48 52.96 -22.65
N GLU A 413 -19.79 53.25 -21.53
CA GLU A 413 -20.22 53.77 -20.19
C GLU A 413 -21.29 53.02 -19.34
N ALA A 414 -21.51 53.36 -18.06
CA ALA A 414 -20.65 53.41 -16.85
C ALA A 414 -21.52 53.78 -15.62
N ASP A 415 -21.18 53.33 -14.40
CA ASP A 415 -21.54 54.00 -13.13
C ASP A 415 -20.61 53.54 -11.97
N GLU A 416 -20.55 54.30 -10.87
CA GLU A 416 -19.46 54.24 -9.86
C GLU A 416 -19.80 53.56 -8.52
N SER A 417 -18.79 53.02 -7.81
CA SER A 417 -18.44 53.48 -6.45
C SER A 417 -17.14 52.86 -5.86
N HIS A 418 -16.49 53.62 -4.99
CA HIS A 418 -15.34 53.30 -4.12
C HIS A 418 -15.69 52.23 -3.04
N SER A 419 -14.79 51.53 -2.31
CA SER A 419 -13.30 51.47 -2.14
C SER A 419 -12.95 50.17 -1.35
N GLU A 420 -11.72 49.79 -0.96
CA GLU A 420 -10.41 50.48 -0.95
C GLU A 420 -9.22 49.57 -1.34
N SER A 421 -8.46 48.99 -0.40
CA SER A 421 -7.15 48.35 -0.67
C SER A 421 -6.92 46.97 -0.03
N GLY A 422 -6.23 46.09 -0.77
CA GLY A 422 -5.76 44.78 -0.32
C GLY A 422 -4.94 44.09 -1.40
N GLN A 423 -3.68 43.72 -1.11
CA GLN A 423 -2.76 43.17 -2.11
C GLN A 423 -3.05 41.69 -2.41
N LYS A 424 -3.75 41.42 -3.51
CA LYS A 424 -3.98 40.05 -4.02
C LYS A 424 -2.75 39.53 -4.78
N THR A 425 -2.21 38.41 -4.33
CA THR A 425 -1.15 37.67 -5.05
C THR A 425 -1.71 36.94 -6.28
N GLY A 426 -0.87 36.63 -7.26
CA GLY A 426 -1.24 36.06 -8.58
C GLY A 426 -1.90 34.66 -8.61
N ARG A 427 -2.45 34.18 -7.49
CA ARG A 427 -3.24 32.93 -7.40
C ARG A 427 -4.72 33.17 -7.68
N ASP A 428 -5.25 34.35 -7.33
CA ASP A 428 -6.66 34.73 -7.57
C ASP A 428 -7.01 34.83 -9.05
N VAL A 429 -6.10 35.38 -9.87
CA VAL A 429 -6.31 35.60 -11.32
C VAL A 429 -6.51 34.27 -12.07
N VAL A 430 -5.97 33.17 -11.56
CA VAL A 430 -6.13 31.83 -12.14
C VAL A 430 -7.54 31.28 -11.86
N LEU A 431 -8.11 31.55 -10.68
CA LEU A 431 -9.47 31.09 -10.31
C LEU A 431 -10.56 31.82 -11.09
N GLU A 432 -10.39 33.12 -11.35
CA GLU A 432 -11.36 33.88 -12.15
C GLU A 432 -11.37 33.44 -13.63
N GLY A 433 -10.22 33.02 -14.17
CA GLY A 433 -10.06 32.56 -15.55
C GLY A 433 -10.85 31.30 -15.93
N LEU A 434 -11.19 30.42 -14.97
CA LEU A 434 -11.96 29.19 -15.26
C LEU A 434 -13.49 29.38 -15.23
N LYS A 435 -14.00 30.56 -14.82
CA LYS A 435 -15.44 30.79 -14.64
C LYS A 435 -16.23 31.02 -15.95
N GLY A 436 -15.56 30.96 -17.11
CA GLY A 436 -16.07 31.43 -18.41
C GLY A 436 -16.58 30.38 -19.40
N ILE A 437 -16.39 29.07 -19.17
CA ILE A 437 -16.85 28.00 -20.07
C ILE A 437 -17.78 27.09 -19.28
N GLY A 438 -19.10 27.27 -19.48
CA GLY A 438 -20.12 26.69 -18.61
C GLY A 438 -20.58 25.28 -19.00
N GLY A 439 -21.13 24.56 -18.02
CA GLY A 439 -22.03 23.43 -18.29
C GLY A 439 -21.67 22.07 -17.71
N LEU A 440 -21.19 21.98 -16.45
CA LEU A 440 -21.52 20.92 -15.45
C LEU A 440 -20.64 21.02 -14.18
N GLY A 441 -20.44 22.22 -13.63
CA GLY A 441 -19.82 22.38 -12.32
C GLY A 441 -20.84 22.08 -11.22
N SER A 442 -20.78 20.90 -10.59
CA SER A 442 -21.52 20.65 -9.35
C SER A 442 -20.84 21.41 -8.21
N SER A 443 -21.42 22.55 -7.83
CA SER A 443 -20.89 23.46 -6.81
C SER A 443 -20.85 22.74 -5.44
N MET A 444 -19.66 22.33 -5.03
CA MET A 444 -19.29 21.91 -3.68
C MET A 444 -18.67 23.07 -2.89
N ASP A 445 -19.18 24.29 -3.10
CA ASP A 445 -18.87 25.43 -2.25
C ASP A 445 -19.45 25.19 -0.83
N PRO A 446 -18.70 25.43 0.26
CA PRO A 446 -19.18 25.22 1.62
C PRO A 446 -20.45 26.01 1.94
N VAL A 447 -21.38 25.39 2.66
CA VAL A 447 -22.70 25.97 2.97
C VAL A 447 -22.92 26.06 4.48
N ALA A 448 -23.43 27.20 4.94
CA ALA A 448 -23.74 27.45 6.33
C ALA A 448 -24.93 26.62 6.83
N GLY A 449 -24.90 26.19 8.09
CA GLY A 449 -25.97 25.43 8.72
C GLY A 449 -27.28 26.22 8.88
N LYS A 450 -28.42 25.52 8.79
CA LYS A 450 -29.81 26.04 8.78
C LYS A 450 -30.16 26.91 9.99
N ALA A 451 -29.65 26.55 11.16
CA ALA A 451 -29.83 27.24 12.44
C ALA A 451 -28.55 27.90 12.95
N SER A 452 -27.36 27.37 12.61
CA SER A 452 -26.09 27.99 13.00
C SER A 452 -25.74 29.25 12.20
N GLY A 453 -26.17 29.36 10.94
CA GLY A 453 -25.91 30.53 10.08
C GLY A 453 -24.44 30.82 9.77
N VAL A 454 -23.53 29.89 10.11
CA VAL A 454 -22.08 29.99 9.97
C VAL A 454 -21.58 28.79 9.17
N ILE A 455 -20.54 29.00 8.36
CA ILE A 455 -19.79 27.94 7.67
C ILE A 455 -18.70 27.45 8.62
N ASP A 456 -18.68 26.16 8.90
CA ASP A 456 -17.62 25.47 9.64
C ASP A 456 -16.96 24.41 8.73
N ASP A 457 -15.84 24.78 8.12
CA ASP A 457 -15.09 23.92 7.17
C ASP A 457 -14.54 22.62 7.81
N SER A 458 -14.68 22.44 9.13
CA SER A 458 -14.35 21.18 9.82
C SER A 458 -15.50 20.16 9.85
N LYS A 459 -16.67 20.51 9.31
CA LYS A 459 -17.92 19.74 9.41
C LYS A 459 -18.50 19.42 8.03
N TRP A 460 -18.77 18.14 7.80
CA TRP A 460 -19.35 17.61 6.57
C TRP A 460 -20.77 17.07 6.79
N CYS A 461 -21.66 17.34 5.84
CA CYS A 461 -23.06 16.98 5.88
C CYS A 461 -23.38 15.78 4.97
N ALA A 462 -23.76 14.65 5.56
CA ALA A 462 -24.09 13.43 4.84
C ALA A 462 -25.45 13.45 4.11
N LEU A 463 -26.23 14.54 4.23
CA LEU A 463 -27.53 14.70 3.56
C LEU A 463 -27.44 15.48 2.24
N CYS A 464 -26.47 16.39 2.11
CA CYS A 464 -26.24 17.17 0.88
C CYS A 464 -24.82 17.03 0.30
N GLU A 465 -23.98 16.21 0.95
CA GLU A 465 -22.59 15.88 0.59
C GLU A 465 -21.62 17.08 0.57
N ARG A 466 -21.91 18.12 1.36
CA ARG A 466 -21.11 19.37 1.42
C ARG A 466 -20.50 19.62 2.78
N ASP A 467 -19.38 20.34 2.77
CA ASP A 467 -18.77 20.93 3.97
C ASP A 467 -19.49 22.21 4.43
N GLY A 468 -19.18 22.63 5.66
CA GLY A 468 -19.68 23.85 6.29
C GLY A 468 -20.71 23.62 7.41
N HIS A 469 -21.27 22.42 7.54
CA HIS A 469 -22.30 22.08 8.54
C HIS A 469 -22.43 20.57 8.79
N GLU A 470 -23.11 20.19 9.88
CA GLU A 470 -23.47 18.80 10.19
C GLU A 470 -24.84 18.41 9.59
N SER A 471 -25.07 17.11 9.38
CA SER A 471 -26.35 16.58 8.89
C SER A 471 -27.59 17.03 9.67
N ILE A 472 -27.46 17.30 10.98
CA ILE A 472 -28.56 17.79 11.83
C ILE A 472 -28.91 19.27 11.62
N ASP A 473 -28.03 20.03 10.95
CA ASP A 473 -28.22 21.45 10.62
C ASP A 473 -28.22 21.68 9.09
N CYS A 474 -28.61 20.66 8.32
CA CYS A 474 -28.63 20.71 6.86
C CYS A 474 -29.69 21.71 6.35
N PRO A 475 -29.32 22.76 5.60
CA PRO A 475 -30.29 23.72 5.03
C PRO A 475 -31.12 23.13 3.89
N PHE A 476 -30.83 21.90 3.45
CA PHE A 476 -31.55 21.16 2.42
C PHE A 476 -32.41 19.99 2.95
N ASP A 477 -32.49 19.83 4.28
CA ASP A 477 -33.43 18.91 4.95
C ASP A 477 -34.82 19.60 5.06
N GLU A 478 -35.92 18.92 4.72
CA GLU A 478 -37.30 19.46 4.79
C GLU A 478 -38.05 19.09 6.08
#